data_AF-H5SRH4-F1
#
_entry.id   AF-H5SRH4-F1
#
_cell.length_a   1.000
_cell.length_b   1.000
_cell.length_c   1.000
_cell.angle_alpha   90.00
_cell.angle_beta   90.00
_cell.angle_gamma   90.00
#
_symmetry.space_group_name_H-M   'P 1'
#
loop_
_entity.id
_entity.type
_entity.pdbx_description
1 polymer ?
#
loop_
_entity_poly.entity_id
_entity_poly.type
_entity_poly.pdbx_seq_one_letter_code
_entity_poly.pdbx_strand_id
1 'polypeptide(L)'
;MKRPLVIGSLAFLVLGALSVVIFWGMIFPVKRSPQFTGEQGDVAPDFALETLDGTMIRLSELRGRKVILNFWASWCAPCRAEMPDFERLYQEHKDRFTLLGINIREDRQAIERFLREVPVSYPIVLDPQGAAVRAYRVIAQPATFWIDEQGRIVQSKFGAYTRAELETRVREFAAGPNPQGEGFQHGNLGEKYFSQYDLEFLQIKGDPSTVAYVADLDLSLLDLGCPARDCIPSIDRPEFETPPEAKNWLAPTDLVVSVSYNGVTKAYPVKILNWHEIVNDDFNGEPLAVTFCPLCNSALVFRRPIVDGKILEFGVSGRLYKSDLVMYDRQTASFWSQIEGRAIIGPLAGTRLEYVPTEMMPWQKFQERHSVAWVLARPTIYTAVGGQPSQPKPSHPEESEEPTASWRGQASKPQIIDPSGAVLSQAFLRHYDVDPYSWYKTDDSNTFGTPFADMRLSAKTTIWGLELNGVAKAYLPEAVAQWGVLNDELGGEPILVLWDSEREMIKFFSRRLGEHALRFNYRDGQIMDTETQSMWSADGEALSGSLQGTKLRRLSGIPAFWFAWLAFHPQTELFAPE
;
A
#
# COMPACT_ATOMS: atom_id res chain seq x y z
N MET A 1 -1.90 -75.52 -48.41
CA MET A 1 -0.95 -74.63 -49.11
C MET A 1 -1.22 -73.18 -48.67
N LYS A 2 -0.14 -72.43 -48.41
CA LYS A 2 0.02 -71.04 -47.92
C LYS A 2 -1.02 -70.02 -48.50
N ARG A 3 -1.50 -68.96 -47.83
CA ARG A 3 -0.83 -67.87 -47.05
C ARG A 3 -1.79 -67.15 -46.06
N PRO A 4 -1.30 -66.61 -44.92
CA PRO A 4 -1.87 -65.46 -44.20
C PRO A 4 -0.93 -64.21 -44.24
N LEU A 5 -1.30 -63.14 -43.53
CA LEU A 5 -0.68 -61.79 -43.39
C LEU A 5 -1.12 -60.76 -44.45
N VAL A 6 -1.42 -59.48 -44.19
CA VAL A 6 -0.95 -58.50 -43.18
C VAL A 6 -2.08 -57.45 -42.99
N ILE A 7 -2.80 -57.39 -41.85
CA ILE A 7 -3.62 -56.20 -41.52
C ILE A 7 -3.56 -55.84 -40.01
N GLY A 8 -3.26 -56.79 -39.12
CA GLY A 8 -3.33 -56.54 -37.67
C GLY A 8 -2.21 -55.69 -37.02
N SER A 9 -1.08 -55.46 -37.69
CA SER A 9 0.10 -54.87 -37.01
C SER A 9 0.20 -53.34 -37.08
N LEU A 10 -0.50 -52.68 -38.01
CA LEU A 10 -0.41 -51.21 -38.13
C LEU A 10 -1.35 -50.48 -37.16
N ALA A 11 -2.53 -51.03 -36.89
CA ALA A 11 -3.52 -50.38 -36.04
C ALA A 11 -3.09 -50.32 -34.55
N PHE A 12 -2.43 -51.36 -34.05
CA PHE A 12 -1.91 -51.38 -32.68
C PHE A 12 -0.70 -50.46 -32.47
N LEU A 13 0.14 -50.26 -33.49
CA LEU A 13 1.25 -49.31 -33.42
C LEU A 13 0.76 -47.85 -33.40
N VAL A 14 -0.31 -47.54 -34.15
CA VAL A 14 -0.89 -46.18 -34.17
C VAL A 14 -1.63 -45.86 -32.87
N LEU A 15 -2.40 -46.81 -32.32
CA LEU A 15 -3.09 -46.64 -31.03
C LEU A 15 -2.11 -46.60 -29.84
N GLY A 16 -1.05 -47.41 -29.88
CA GLY A 16 0.04 -47.36 -28.90
C GLY A 16 0.82 -46.04 -28.95
N ALA A 17 1.11 -45.52 -30.14
CA ALA A 17 1.78 -44.23 -30.30
C ALA A 17 0.90 -43.06 -29.84
N LEU A 18 -0.40 -43.06 -30.14
CA LEU A 18 -1.32 -42.02 -29.68
C LEU A 18 -1.48 -42.02 -28.15
N SER A 19 -1.57 -43.20 -27.54
CA SER A 19 -1.69 -43.32 -26.08
C SER A 19 -0.41 -42.88 -25.36
N VAL A 20 0.78 -43.13 -25.91
CA VAL A 20 2.05 -42.61 -25.37
C VAL A 20 2.12 -41.08 -25.49
N VAL A 21 1.69 -40.47 -26.61
CA VAL A 21 1.68 -39.00 -26.78
C VAL A 21 0.70 -38.33 -25.81
N ILE A 22 -0.48 -38.92 -25.62
CA ILE A 22 -1.49 -38.41 -24.67
C ILE A 22 -0.99 -38.55 -23.23
N PHE A 23 -0.33 -39.66 -22.88
CA PHE A 23 0.23 -39.88 -21.55
C PHE A 23 1.46 -39.00 -21.27
N TRP A 24 2.30 -38.71 -22.28
CA TRP A 24 3.41 -37.75 -22.15
C TRP A 24 2.90 -36.31 -21.95
N GLY A 25 1.81 -35.91 -22.61
CA GLY A 25 1.19 -34.59 -22.42
C GLY A 25 0.50 -34.39 -21.07
N MET A 26 0.17 -35.46 -20.34
CA MET A 26 -0.38 -35.40 -18.99
C MET A 26 0.69 -35.42 -17.89
N ILE A 27 1.86 -36.05 -18.14
CA ILE A 27 2.96 -36.16 -17.15
C ILE A 27 3.94 -34.97 -17.27
N PHE A 28 4.06 -34.38 -18.45
CA PHE A 28 4.81 -33.14 -18.65
C PHE A 28 3.84 -32.06 -19.14
N PRO A 29 3.34 -31.17 -18.26
CA PRO A 29 2.63 -30.00 -18.75
C PRO A 29 3.58 -29.28 -19.70
N VAL A 30 3.16 -29.09 -20.96
CA VAL A 30 3.80 -28.12 -21.85
C VAL A 30 3.76 -26.82 -21.05
N LYS A 31 4.90 -26.39 -20.52
CA LYS A 31 5.05 -25.06 -19.95
C LYS A 31 4.66 -24.11 -21.08
N ARG A 32 3.41 -23.65 -21.09
CA ARG A 32 3.04 -22.47 -21.87
C ARG A 32 3.99 -21.40 -21.33
N SER A 33 4.89 -20.95 -22.20
CA SER A 33 5.72 -19.78 -21.90
C SER A 33 4.78 -18.69 -21.38
N PRO A 34 5.09 -18.06 -20.23
CA PRO A 34 4.24 -17.04 -19.65
C PRO A 34 3.87 -16.06 -20.76
N GLN A 35 2.57 -15.92 -20.97
CA GLN A 35 2.07 -15.05 -22.03
C GLN A 35 2.42 -13.64 -21.61
N PHE A 36 3.24 -12.94 -22.41
CA PHE A 36 3.65 -11.55 -22.15
C PHE A 36 2.42 -10.70 -21.77
N THR A 37 2.36 -10.24 -20.51
CA THR A 37 1.25 -9.45 -19.94
C THR A 37 1.50 -7.97 -20.11
N GLY A 38 2.77 -7.56 -20.27
CA GLY A 38 3.18 -6.16 -20.36
C GLY A 38 3.55 -5.56 -19.00
N GLU A 39 3.70 -6.40 -17.98
CA GLU A 39 3.99 -5.99 -16.60
C GLU A 39 5.49 -5.99 -16.30
N GLN A 40 5.87 -5.32 -15.21
CA GLN A 40 7.24 -5.37 -14.69
C GLN A 40 7.61 -6.80 -14.27
N GLY A 41 8.80 -7.26 -14.67
CA GLY A 41 9.33 -8.60 -14.39
C GLY A 41 9.16 -9.59 -15.55
N ASP A 42 8.31 -9.27 -16.54
CA ASP A 42 8.12 -10.08 -17.75
C ASP A 42 9.43 -10.24 -18.53
N VAL A 43 9.63 -11.41 -19.14
CA VAL A 43 10.72 -11.61 -20.10
C VAL A 43 10.37 -10.89 -21.39
N ALA A 44 11.25 -10.00 -21.84
CA ALA A 44 11.08 -9.23 -23.06
C ALA A 44 10.92 -10.16 -24.28
N PRO A 45 9.82 -10.08 -25.06
CA PRO A 45 9.65 -10.90 -26.25
C PRO A 45 10.78 -10.74 -27.27
N ASP A 46 11.41 -11.84 -27.67
CA ASP A 46 12.51 -11.80 -28.65
C ASP A 46 12.01 -11.44 -30.06
N PHE A 47 12.84 -10.75 -30.83
CA PHE A 47 12.62 -10.47 -32.25
C PHE A 47 13.95 -10.48 -33.01
N ALA A 48 13.89 -10.72 -34.32
CA ALA A 48 15.01 -10.54 -35.23
C ALA A 48 14.55 -9.65 -36.39
N LEU A 49 15.06 -8.42 -36.45
CA LEU A 49 14.64 -7.39 -37.40
C LEU A 49 15.85 -6.67 -38.00
N GLU A 50 15.66 -6.08 -39.17
CA GLU A 50 16.71 -5.32 -39.87
C GLU A 50 16.73 -3.88 -39.36
N THR A 51 17.92 -3.31 -39.17
CA THR A 51 18.13 -1.89 -38.90
C THR A 51 18.19 -1.07 -40.19
N LEU A 52 18.08 0.25 -40.06
CA LEU A 52 18.14 1.16 -41.21
C LEU A 52 19.50 1.12 -41.94
N ASP A 53 20.58 0.73 -41.28
CA ASP A 53 21.89 0.54 -41.94
C ASP A 53 22.06 -0.84 -42.62
N GLY A 54 21.05 -1.71 -42.55
CA GLY A 54 21.05 -3.04 -43.16
C GLY A 54 21.57 -4.15 -42.25
N THR A 55 21.87 -3.87 -40.98
CA THR A 55 22.30 -4.88 -40.01
C THR A 55 21.10 -5.67 -39.47
N MET A 56 21.22 -6.99 -39.33
CA MET A 56 20.22 -7.78 -38.61
C MET A 56 20.51 -7.72 -37.11
N ILE A 57 19.52 -7.30 -36.31
CA ILE A 57 19.62 -7.28 -34.85
C ILE A 57 18.62 -8.26 -34.24
N ARG A 58 19.09 -9.03 -33.26
CA ARG A 58 18.24 -9.89 -32.44
C ARG A 58 18.25 -9.40 -30.99
N LEU A 59 17.08 -9.21 -30.38
CA LEU A 59 17.02 -8.67 -29.02
C LEU A 59 17.77 -9.55 -28.02
N SER A 60 17.63 -10.87 -28.14
CA SER A 60 18.32 -11.84 -27.27
C SER A 60 19.85 -11.80 -27.36
N GLU A 61 20.43 -11.26 -28.43
CA GLU A 61 21.89 -11.05 -28.56
C GLU A 61 22.37 -9.87 -27.70
N LEU A 62 21.47 -9.00 -27.25
CA LEU A 62 21.78 -7.87 -26.38
C LEU A 62 21.73 -8.23 -24.88
N ARG A 63 21.49 -9.50 -24.53
CA ARG A 63 21.57 -9.97 -23.14
C ARG A 63 22.95 -9.70 -22.54
N GLY A 64 22.97 -9.39 -21.25
CA GLY A 64 24.16 -8.87 -20.56
C GLY A 64 24.32 -7.36 -20.70
N ARG A 65 23.45 -6.69 -21.46
CA ARG A 65 23.41 -5.24 -21.60
C ARG A 65 21.99 -4.74 -21.39
N LYS A 66 21.86 -3.56 -20.80
CA LYS A 66 20.57 -2.88 -20.65
C LYS A 66 20.06 -2.40 -22.01
N VAL A 67 18.77 -2.56 -22.26
CA VAL A 67 18.15 -2.20 -23.55
C VAL A 67 16.92 -1.32 -23.35
N ILE A 68 16.81 -0.25 -24.12
CA ILE A 68 15.61 0.57 -24.22
C ILE A 68 15.01 0.34 -25.61
N LEU A 69 13.74 -0.04 -25.67
CA LEU A 69 12.98 -0.12 -26.92
C LEU A 69 12.02 1.06 -26.97
N ASN A 70 12.12 1.92 -27.97
CA ASN A 70 11.17 3.02 -28.20
C ASN A 70 10.43 2.77 -29.52
N PHE A 71 9.13 2.49 -29.45
CA PHE A 71 8.26 2.26 -30.60
C PHE A 71 7.71 3.59 -31.10
N TRP A 72 7.92 3.91 -32.37
CA TRP A 72 7.58 5.22 -32.94
C TRP A 72 7.12 5.13 -34.40
N ALA A 73 6.50 6.21 -34.89
CA ALA A 73 6.14 6.39 -36.30
C ALA A 73 6.46 7.82 -36.76
N SER A 74 6.81 8.00 -38.03
CA SER A 74 7.25 9.28 -38.60
C SER A 74 6.13 10.32 -38.62
N TRP A 75 4.86 9.92 -38.62
CA TRP A 75 3.72 10.83 -38.60
C TRP A 75 3.20 11.11 -37.17
N CYS A 76 3.77 10.46 -36.15
CA CYS A 76 3.34 10.60 -34.76
C CYS A 76 3.93 11.87 -34.13
N ALA A 77 3.12 12.91 -33.93
CA ALA A 77 3.58 14.18 -33.37
C ALA A 77 4.23 14.06 -31.98
N PRO A 78 3.69 13.29 -31.01
CA PRO A 78 4.36 13.08 -29.73
C PRO A 78 5.71 12.35 -29.86
N CYS A 79 5.80 11.37 -30.77
CA CYS A 79 7.05 10.66 -31.04
C CYS A 79 8.11 11.61 -31.59
N ARG A 80 7.76 12.47 -32.56
CA ARG A 80 8.67 13.48 -33.11
C ARG A 80 9.20 14.43 -32.04
N ALA A 81 8.37 14.77 -31.06
CA ALA A 81 8.72 15.70 -29.99
C ALA A 81 9.74 15.12 -28.99
N GLU A 82 9.66 13.82 -28.67
CA GLU A 82 10.56 13.18 -27.69
C GLU A 82 11.89 12.68 -28.29
N MET A 83 11.95 12.43 -29.60
CA MET A 83 13.14 11.89 -30.26
C MET A 83 14.44 12.70 -30.03
N PRO A 84 14.43 14.05 -30.05
CA PRO A 84 15.63 14.83 -29.71
C PRO A 84 16.13 14.60 -28.28
N ASP A 85 15.23 14.35 -27.33
CA ASP A 85 15.61 14.05 -25.96
C ASP A 85 16.19 12.64 -25.85
N PHE A 86 15.63 11.65 -26.56
CA PHE A 86 16.22 10.31 -26.69
C PHE A 86 17.58 10.30 -27.40
N GLU A 87 17.80 11.18 -28.37
CA GLU A 87 19.11 11.31 -29.02
C GLU A 87 20.16 11.85 -28.05
N ARG A 88 19.84 12.92 -27.32
CA ARG A 88 20.75 13.47 -26.29
C ARG A 88 21.11 12.40 -25.26
N LEU A 89 20.08 11.72 -24.77
CA LEU A 89 20.19 10.60 -23.83
C LEU A 89 21.13 9.50 -24.32
N TYR A 90 20.97 9.10 -25.58
CA TYR A 90 21.82 8.10 -26.20
C TYR A 90 23.27 8.58 -26.29
N GLN A 91 23.52 9.83 -26.71
CA GLN A 91 24.89 10.33 -26.79
C GLN A 91 25.60 10.37 -25.42
N GLU A 92 24.88 10.76 -24.38
CA GLU A 92 25.41 10.88 -23.02
C GLU A 92 25.67 9.53 -22.36
N HIS A 93 24.94 8.47 -22.76
CA HIS A 93 24.90 7.21 -22.01
C HIS A 93 25.00 5.92 -22.85
N LYS A 94 25.31 6.00 -24.15
CA LYS A 94 25.45 4.84 -25.07
C LYS A 94 26.45 3.78 -24.63
N ASP A 95 27.35 4.08 -23.69
CA ASP A 95 28.25 3.10 -23.11
C ASP A 95 27.54 2.20 -22.08
N ARG A 96 26.48 2.70 -21.43
CA ARG A 96 25.77 2.04 -20.31
C ARG A 96 24.54 1.24 -20.73
N PHE A 97 23.91 1.59 -21.85
CA PHE A 97 22.76 0.85 -22.39
C PHE A 97 22.71 0.93 -23.93
N THR A 98 21.85 0.13 -24.53
CA THR A 98 21.52 0.18 -25.96
C THR A 98 20.10 0.74 -26.13
N LEU A 99 19.93 1.80 -26.92
CA LEU A 99 18.61 2.30 -27.31
C LEU A 99 18.30 1.82 -28.73
N LEU A 100 17.14 1.21 -28.94
CA LEU A 100 16.62 0.82 -30.24
C LEU A 100 15.31 1.56 -30.53
N GLY A 101 15.30 2.37 -31.57
CA GLY A 101 14.09 3.00 -32.08
C GLY A 101 13.36 2.08 -33.05
N ILE A 102 12.29 1.42 -32.62
CA ILE A 102 11.50 0.50 -33.44
C ILE A 102 10.46 1.31 -34.24
N ASN A 103 10.71 1.49 -35.53
CA ASN A 103 9.76 2.14 -36.42
C ASN A 103 8.66 1.16 -36.86
N ILE A 104 7.39 1.55 -36.66
CA ILE A 104 6.25 0.65 -36.83
C ILE A 104 5.59 0.81 -38.20
N ARG A 105 5.57 -0.28 -38.99
CA ARG A 105 4.75 -0.41 -40.21
C ARG A 105 4.92 0.71 -41.25
N GLU A 106 6.08 1.34 -41.35
CA GLU A 106 6.42 2.28 -42.43
C GLU A 106 7.48 1.71 -43.36
N ASP A 107 7.51 2.21 -44.59
CA ASP A 107 8.55 1.87 -45.56
C ASP A 107 9.84 2.66 -45.29
N ARG A 108 10.95 2.07 -45.71
CA ARG A 108 12.30 2.61 -45.53
C ARG A 108 12.46 4.04 -46.05
N GLN A 109 11.86 4.41 -47.19
CA GLN A 109 12.00 5.76 -47.76
C GLN A 109 11.29 6.82 -46.92
N ALA A 110 10.13 6.50 -46.32
CA ALA A 110 9.42 7.39 -45.42
C ALA A 110 10.26 7.70 -44.18
N ILE A 111 10.88 6.67 -43.59
CA ILE A 111 11.75 6.78 -42.42
C ILE A 111 12.98 7.63 -42.73
N GLU A 112 13.69 7.33 -43.83
CA GLU A 112 14.86 8.09 -44.26
C GLU A 112 14.55 9.56 -44.54
N ARG A 113 13.36 9.86 -45.09
CA ARG A 113 12.92 11.24 -45.32
C ARG A 113 12.74 11.98 -44.02
N PHE A 114 12.11 11.35 -43.03
CA PHE A 114 11.89 11.95 -41.72
C PHE A 114 13.18 12.15 -40.93
N LEU A 115 14.11 11.20 -40.96
CA LEU A 115 15.37 11.31 -40.23
C LEU A 115 16.31 12.40 -40.79
N ARG A 116 16.03 12.96 -41.97
CA ARG A 116 16.68 14.20 -42.45
C ARG A 116 16.18 15.44 -41.70
N GLU A 117 14.96 15.40 -41.15
CA GLU A 117 14.35 16.51 -40.39
C GLU A 117 14.64 16.38 -38.89
N VAL A 118 14.56 15.16 -38.35
CA VAL A 118 14.83 14.85 -36.93
C VAL A 118 15.97 13.83 -36.88
N PRO A 119 17.23 14.28 -36.93
CA PRO A 119 18.36 13.38 -36.96
C PRO A 119 18.57 12.71 -35.60
N VAL A 120 18.76 11.39 -35.62
CA VAL A 120 19.15 10.60 -34.46
C VAL A 120 20.25 9.61 -34.86
N SER A 121 21.05 9.18 -33.89
CA SER A 121 22.21 8.32 -34.08
C SER A 121 22.08 6.96 -33.41
N TYR A 122 21.06 6.77 -32.56
CA TYR A 122 20.73 5.44 -32.04
C TYR A 122 20.16 4.54 -33.16
N PRO A 123 20.40 3.22 -33.11
CA PRO A 123 19.91 2.30 -34.13
C PRO A 123 18.39 2.38 -34.33
N ILE A 124 17.98 2.56 -35.58
CA ILE A 124 16.59 2.49 -36.01
C ILE A 124 16.32 1.10 -36.56
N VAL A 125 15.38 0.39 -35.95
CA VAL A 125 14.96 -0.97 -36.32
C VAL A 125 13.65 -0.88 -37.10
N LEU A 126 13.55 -1.63 -38.21
CA LEU A 126 12.41 -1.62 -39.11
C LEU A 126 11.44 -2.75 -38.75
N ASP A 127 10.20 -2.41 -38.38
CA ASP A 127 9.11 -3.39 -38.16
C ASP A 127 7.97 -3.23 -39.20
N PRO A 128 8.25 -3.41 -40.50
CA PRO A 128 7.26 -3.16 -41.56
C PRO A 128 6.04 -4.10 -41.46
N GLN A 129 6.23 -5.30 -40.92
CA GLN A 129 5.16 -6.29 -40.74
C GLN A 129 4.49 -6.25 -39.36
N GLY A 130 4.93 -5.37 -38.46
CA GLY A 130 4.37 -5.24 -37.10
C GLY A 130 4.60 -6.45 -36.20
N ALA A 131 5.69 -7.21 -36.41
CA ALA A 131 6.01 -8.40 -35.63
C ALA A 131 6.38 -8.03 -34.18
N ALA A 132 7.24 -7.03 -33.99
CA ALA A 132 7.59 -6.54 -32.65
C ALA A 132 6.40 -5.85 -31.99
N VAL A 133 5.63 -5.04 -32.74
CA VAL A 133 4.39 -4.41 -32.27
C VAL A 133 3.40 -5.45 -31.71
N ARG A 134 3.20 -6.57 -32.40
CA ARG A 134 2.31 -7.65 -31.91
C ARG A 134 2.87 -8.36 -30.69
N ALA A 135 4.17 -8.66 -30.68
CA ALA A 135 4.82 -9.36 -29.59
C ALA A 135 4.77 -8.55 -28.29
N TYR A 136 5.00 -7.24 -28.37
CA TYR A 136 4.97 -6.29 -27.26
C TYR A 136 3.59 -5.69 -26.98
N ARG A 137 2.54 -6.13 -27.68
CA ARG A 137 1.16 -5.63 -27.54
C ARG A 137 1.08 -4.10 -27.60
N VAL A 138 1.86 -3.47 -28.48
CA VAL A 138 1.87 -2.02 -28.62
C VAL A 138 0.56 -1.58 -29.29
N ILE A 139 -0.34 -1.00 -28.50
CA ILE A 139 -1.65 -0.51 -28.97
C ILE A 139 -1.63 0.95 -29.41
N ALA A 140 -0.63 1.73 -28.95
CA ALA A 140 -0.43 3.12 -29.30
C ALA A 140 1.05 3.50 -29.20
N GLN A 141 1.52 4.36 -30.10
CA GLN A 141 2.86 4.96 -30.11
C GLN A 141 2.82 6.44 -29.68
N PRO A 142 3.84 6.95 -28.97
CA PRO A 142 5.06 6.22 -28.60
C PRO A 142 4.82 5.24 -27.44
N ALA A 143 5.59 4.16 -27.44
CA ALA A 143 5.65 3.23 -26.31
C ALA A 143 7.11 2.86 -26.04
N THR A 144 7.53 2.92 -24.77
CA THR A 144 8.91 2.65 -24.40
C THR A 144 8.99 1.54 -23.37
N PHE A 145 9.88 0.58 -23.59
CA PHE A 145 10.17 -0.53 -22.69
C PHE A 145 11.63 -0.48 -22.25
N TRP A 146 11.84 -0.59 -20.94
CA TRP A 146 13.15 -0.57 -20.30
C TRP A 146 13.47 -1.99 -19.85
N ILE A 147 14.58 -2.55 -20.35
CA ILE A 147 14.92 -3.97 -20.22
C ILE A 147 16.28 -4.13 -19.53
N ASP A 148 16.34 -4.91 -18.47
CA ASP A 148 17.57 -5.20 -17.73
C ASP A 148 18.54 -6.14 -18.50
N GLU A 149 19.72 -6.37 -17.92
CA GLU A 149 20.74 -7.25 -18.50
C GLU A 149 20.29 -8.72 -18.61
N GLN A 150 19.29 -9.14 -17.85
CA GLN A 150 18.71 -10.49 -17.90
C GLN A 150 17.65 -10.62 -19.00
N GLY A 151 17.29 -9.52 -19.67
CA GLY A 151 16.27 -9.48 -20.70
C GLY A 151 14.86 -9.42 -20.13
N ARG A 152 14.67 -8.88 -18.92
CA ARG A 152 13.35 -8.64 -18.32
C ARG A 152 12.97 -7.18 -18.39
N ILE A 153 11.68 -6.92 -18.56
CA ILE A 153 11.13 -5.57 -18.55
C ILE A 153 11.08 -5.07 -17.12
N VAL A 154 11.85 -4.04 -16.83
CA VAL A 154 11.85 -3.37 -15.52
C VAL A 154 10.84 -2.23 -15.47
N GLN A 155 10.42 -1.70 -16.63
CA GLN A 155 9.33 -0.73 -16.74
C GLN A 155 8.86 -0.60 -18.19
N SER A 156 7.60 -0.22 -18.37
CA SER A 156 7.04 0.22 -19.65
C SER A 156 6.25 1.51 -19.49
N LYS A 157 6.21 2.35 -20.51
CA LYS A 157 5.33 3.53 -20.59
C LYS A 157 4.69 3.60 -21.97
N PHE A 158 3.38 3.82 -21.99
CA PHE A 158 2.63 4.23 -23.18
C PHE A 158 2.44 5.74 -23.14
N GLY A 159 2.68 6.41 -24.27
CA GLY A 159 2.69 7.87 -24.36
C GLY A 159 4.10 8.46 -24.22
N ALA A 160 4.20 9.74 -24.58
CA ALA A 160 5.50 10.40 -24.73
C ALA A 160 6.18 10.66 -23.38
N TYR A 161 7.50 10.64 -23.38
CA TYR A 161 8.30 11.17 -22.30
C TYR A 161 8.48 12.68 -22.45
N THR A 162 8.33 13.40 -21.34
CA THR A 162 8.93 14.73 -21.20
C THR A 162 10.43 14.57 -20.95
N ARG A 163 11.19 15.62 -21.27
CA ARG A 163 12.64 15.69 -21.00
C ARG A 163 13.01 15.31 -19.56
N ALA A 164 12.30 15.86 -18.57
CA ALA A 164 12.61 15.64 -17.16
C ALA A 164 12.33 14.19 -16.71
N GLU A 165 11.24 13.59 -17.21
CA GLU A 165 10.95 12.17 -16.97
C GLU A 165 12.03 11.28 -17.59
N LEU A 166 12.51 11.60 -18.80
CA LEU A 166 13.52 10.81 -19.50
C LEU A 166 14.90 10.88 -18.82
N GLU A 167 15.32 12.07 -18.40
CA GLU A 167 16.59 12.29 -17.65
C GLU A 167 16.58 11.58 -16.29
N THR A 168 15.44 11.57 -15.61
CA THR A 168 15.29 10.81 -14.36
C THR A 168 15.36 9.32 -14.62
N ARG A 169 14.61 8.85 -15.62
CA ARG A 169 14.51 7.42 -15.92
C ARG A 169 15.83 6.81 -16.36
N VAL A 170 16.65 7.51 -17.15
CA VAL A 170 17.96 6.99 -17.53
C VAL A 170 18.96 6.95 -16.39
N ARG A 171 18.91 7.90 -15.45
CA ARG A 171 19.78 7.83 -14.26
C ARG A 171 19.51 6.57 -13.45
N GLU A 172 18.24 6.25 -13.23
CA GLU A 172 17.81 5.00 -12.58
C GLU A 172 18.24 3.78 -13.39
N PHE A 173 17.93 3.80 -14.68
CA PHE A 173 18.18 2.67 -15.56
C PHE A 173 19.68 2.42 -15.78
N ALA A 174 20.55 3.43 -15.77
CA ALA A 174 21.98 3.25 -15.99
C ALA A 174 22.75 2.79 -14.73
N ALA A 175 22.14 2.79 -13.55
CA ALA A 175 22.83 2.53 -12.27
C ALA A 175 22.95 1.04 -11.88
N GLY A 176 22.20 0.12 -12.52
CA GLY A 176 22.20 -1.31 -12.14
C GLY A 176 21.10 -1.62 -11.11
N PRO A 177 20.55 -2.85 -11.03
CA PRO A 177 19.78 -3.24 -9.85
C PRO A 177 20.76 -3.27 -8.67
N ASN A 178 20.60 -2.35 -7.73
CA ASN A 178 21.36 -2.35 -6.49
C ASN A 178 20.81 -3.48 -5.61
N PRO A 179 21.63 -4.44 -5.13
CA PRO A 179 21.17 -5.52 -4.26
C PRO A 179 20.69 -5.05 -2.88
N GLN A 180 20.65 -3.74 -2.64
CA GLN A 180 20.15 -3.10 -1.43
C GLN A 180 19.42 -1.80 -1.82
N GLY A 181 18.10 -1.84 -1.82
CA GLY A 181 17.24 -0.65 -1.95
C GLY A 181 16.80 -0.34 -3.38
N GLU A 182 15.62 -0.84 -3.77
CA GLU A 182 14.81 -0.27 -4.86
C GLU A 182 13.52 0.31 -4.28
N GLY A 183 13.10 1.46 -4.83
CA GLY A 183 11.83 2.09 -4.51
C GLY A 183 11.91 3.54 -4.05
N PHE A 184 13.07 4.19 -4.03
CA PHE A 184 13.21 5.55 -3.49
C PHE A 184 13.61 6.59 -4.52
N GLN A 185 12.85 7.68 -4.57
CA GLN A 185 13.32 8.95 -5.11
C GLN A 185 14.13 9.68 -4.04
N HIS A 186 15.10 10.46 -4.50
CA HIS A 186 15.79 11.48 -3.71
C HIS A 186 15.51 12.83 -4.38
N GLY A 187 15.08 13.81 -3.60
CA GLY A 187 14.58 15.09 -4.08
C GLY A 187 14.53 16.07 -2.92
N ASN A 188 14.50 17.37 -3.20
CA ASN A 188 14.47 18.41 -2.18
C ASN A 188 13.13 18.38 -1.41
N LEU A 189 13.04 17.53 -0.39
CA LEU A 189 11.89 17.44 0.51
C LEU A 189 11.90 18.52 1.60
N GLY A 190 13.01 19.26 1.70
CA GLY A 190 13.04 20.58 2.33
C GLY A 190 12.69 20.68 3.81
N GLU A 191 12.75 21.93 4.27
CA GLU A 191 11.97 22.47 5.40
C GLU A 191 10.45 22.41 5.14
N LYS A 192 10.03 22.06 3.91
CA LYS A 192 8.62 21.97 3.51
C LYS A 192 7.90 20.86 4.28
N TYR A 193 8.53 19.69 4.43
CA TYR A 193 7.92 18.51 5.04
C TYR A 193 8.55 18.16 6.40
N PHE A 194 9.83 18.49 6.60
CA PHE A 194 10.56 18.24 7.84
C PHE A 194 10.69 19.48 8.70
N SER A 195 10.48 19.33 10.01
CA SER A 195 10.87 20.37 10.96
C SER A 195 12.40 20.41 11.09
N GLN A 196 12.93 21.53 11.60
CA GLN A 196 14.36 21.63 11.89
C GLN A 196 14.85 20.48 12.80
N TYR A 197 14.03 20.07 13.77
CA TYR A 197 14.32 18.95 14.65
C TYR A 197 14.45 17.63 13.88
N ASP A 198 13.57 17.38 12.90
CA ASP A 198 13.63 16.15 12.11
C ASP A 198 14.90 16.10 11.24
N LEU A 199 15.30 17.24 10.65
CA LEU A 199 16.54 17.34 9.88
C LEU A 199 17.78 17.15 10.75
N GLU A 200 17.80 17.72 11.96
CA GLU A 200 18.87 17.53 12.94
C GLU A 200 18.99 16.07 13.36
N PHE A 201 17.86 15.40 13.62
CA PHE A 201 17.83 13.98 13.98
C PHE A 201 18.34 13.08 12.85
N LEU A 202 17.94 13.37 11.60
CA LEU A 202 18.43 12.68 10.41
C LEU A 202 19.91 12.97 10.11
N GLN A 203 20.57 13.83 10.90
CA GLN A 203 21.94 14.31 10.68
C GLN A 203 22.13 14.98 9.31
N ILE A 204 21.05 15.55 8.78
CA ILE A 204 21.04 16.24 7.50
C ILE A 204 21.45 17.69 7.77
N LYS A 205 22.69 18.03 7.41
CA LYS A 205 23.25 19.39 7.55
C LYS A 205 22.65 20.37 6.53
N GLY A 206 21.36 20.66 6.64
CA GLY A 206 20.69 21.67 5.82
C GLY A 206 20.58 21.36 4.33
N ASP A 207 20.87 20.12 3.90
CA ASP A 207 20.62 19.65 2.53
C ASP A 207 19.55 18.55 2.49
N PRO A 208 18.26 18.94 2.52
CA PRO A 208 17.13 18.03 2.58
C PRO A 208 16.82 17.35 1.23
N SER A 209 17.69 17.52 0.21
CA SER A 209 17.65 16.74 -1.03
C SER A 209 18.11 15.29 -0.86
N THR A 210 18.68 14.96 0.30
CA THR A 210 19.21 13.64 0.64
C THR A 210 18.17 12.71 1.26
N VAL A 211 17.01 13.22 1.69
CA VAL A 211 15.95 12.38 2.28
C VAL A 211 15.36 11.46 1.23
N ALA A 212 15.45 10.15 1.48
CA ALA A 212 14.79 9.13 0.65
C ALA A 212 13.28 9.18 0.83
N TYR A 213 12.52 8.98 -0.24
CA TYR A 213 11.07 8.78 -0.19
C TYR A 213 10.62 7.82 -1.28
N VAL A 214 9.50 7.15 -1.11
CA VAL A 214 9.05 6.13 -2.07
C VAL A 214 8.78 6.75 -3.46
N ALA A 215 9.16 6.05 -4.52
CA ALA A 215 9.17 6.60 -5.87
C ALA A 215 7.78 6.88 -6.44
N ASP A 216 6.76 6.19 -5.92
CA ASP A 216 5.35 6.36 -6.20
C ASP A 216 4.66 7.40 -5.30
N LEU A 217 5.41 8.10 -4.43
CA LEU A 217 4.87 9.16 -3.58
C LEU A 217 4.55 10.41 -4.39
N ASP A 218 3.25 10.71 -4.53
CA ASP A 218 2.81 12.01 -5.00
C ASP A 218 2.90 13.07 -3.89
N LEU A 219 3.97 13.85 -3.91
CA LEU A 219 4.22 14.93 -2.94
C LEU A 219 3.17 16.06 -2.98
N SER A 220 2.38 16.17 -4.05
CA SER A 220 1.30 17.17 -4.13
C SER A 220 0.10 16.80 -3.25
N LEU A 221 0.00 15.53 -2.84
CA LEU A 221 -1.05 15.01 -1.96
C LEU A 221 -0.59 14.94 -0.49
N LEU A 222 0.58 15.51 -0.18
CA LEU A 222 1.12 15.60 1.17
C LEU A 222 0.86 17.00 1.74
N ASP A 223 -0.09 17.07 2.66
CA ASP A 223 -0.62 18.29 3.24
C ASP A 223 -0.25 18.48 4.71
N LEU A 224 -0.43 19.69 5.21
CA LEU A 224 -0.26 20.03 6.62
C LEU A 224 -1.60 19.84 7.35
N GLY A 225 -1.71 18.76 8.12
CA GLY A 225 -2.87 18.44 8.95
C GLY A 225 -2.90 19.15 10.29
N CYS A 226 -1.79 19.77 10.71
CA CYS A 226 -1.70 20.68 11.86
C CYS A 226 -0.33 21.39 11.85
N PRO A 227 -0.09 22.46 12.63
CA PRO A 227 1.08 23.31 12.47
C PRO A 227 2.45 22.68 12.79
N ALA A 228 2.49 21.55 13.49
CA ALA A 228 3.73 20.97 13.96
C ALA A 228 3.61 19.46 14.22
N ARG A 229 4.75 18.77 14.19
CA ARG A 229 4.90 17.43 14.74
C ARG A 229 4.38 17.37 16.19
N ASP A 230 3.68 16.30 16.54
CA ASP A 230 3.06 16.07 17.84
C ASP A 230 2.09 17.19 18.30
N CYS A 231 1.56 18.00 17.38
CA CYS A 231 0.43 18.90 17.65
C CYS A 231 -0.78 18.16 18.25
N ILE A 232 -0.92 16.89 17.87
CA ILE A 232 -1.82 15.89 18.40
C ILE A 232 -0.87 14.86 19.01
N PRO A 233 -0.65 14.88 20.33
CA PRO A 233 0.33 14.02 20.96
C PRO A 233 -0.20 12.60 21.06
N SER A 234 0.64 11.64 20.67
CA SER A 234 0.39 10.21 20.92
C SER A 234 0.34 9.90 22.42
N ILE A 235 -0.25 8.76 22.78
CA ILE A 235 -0.16 8.19 24.12
C ILE A 235 0.95 7.14 24.12
N ASP A 236 2.09 7.48 24.73
CA ASP A 236 3.27 6.60 24.72
C ASP A 236 3.39 5.72 25.97
N ARG A 237 2.60 6.04 27.00
CA ARG A 237 2.52 5.31 28.26
C ARG A 237 1.04 5.19 28.66
N PRO A 238 0.26 4.33 27.97
CA PRO A 238 -1.15 4.21 28.22
C PRO A 238 -1.42 3.64 29.62
N GLU A 239 -2.36 4.26 30.32
CA GLU A 239 -2.94 3.72 31.54
C GLU A 239 -4.28 3.06 31.21
N PHE A 240 -4.60 2.00 31.92
CA PHE A 240 -5.79 1.21 31.66
C PHE A 240 -6.65 1.08 32.92
N GLU A 241 -7.95 1.08 32.71
CA GLU A 241 -8.98 0.85 33.70
C GLU A 241 -9.85 -0.34 33.30
N THR A 242 -10.72 -0.77 34.20
CA THR A 242 -11.63 -1.89 33.97
C THR A 242 -12.91 -1.46 33.25
N PRO A 243 -13.61 -2.36 32.54
CA PRO A 243 -14.89 -2.05 31.90
C PRO A 243 -15.95 -1.43 32.83
N PRO A 244 -16.10 -1.84 34.11
CA PRO A 244 -17.00 -1.16 35.05
C PRO A 244 -16.59 0.29 35.35
N GLU A 245 -15.30 0.60 35.45
CA GLU A 245 -14.81 1.96 35.68
C GLU A 245 -15.07 2.85 34.45
N ALA A 246 -14.80 2.32 33.26
CA ALA A 246 -15.02 3.02 31.99
C ALA A 246 -16.49 3.34 31.71
N LYS A 247 -17.42 2.50 32.20
CA LYS A 247 -18.87 2.72 32.09
C LYS A 247 -19.33 4.05 32.70
N ASN A 248 -18.55 4.63 33.61
CA ASN A 248 -18.88 5.91 34.23
C ASN A 248 -18.79 7.10 33.26
N TRP A 249 -18.17 6.93 32.10
CA TRP A 249 -17.99 8.01 31.13
C TRP A 249 -18.15 7.59 29.66
N LEU A 250 -18.12 6.28 29.34
CA LEU A 250 -18.47 5.77 28.03
C LEU A 250 -19.96 5.43 27.94
N ALA A 251 -20.63 6.01 26.95
CA ALA A 251 -22.00 5.68 26.58
C ALA A 251 -22.03 4.33 25.81
N PRO A 252 -23.14 3.57 25.87
CA PRO A 252 -23.29 2.29 25.16
C PRO A 252 -22.96 2.33 23.66
N THR A 253 -23.26 3.46 23.01
CA THR A 253 -23.07 3.69 21.58
C THR A 253 -21.69 4.26 21.22
N ASP A 254 -20.85 4.62 22.20
CA ASP A 254 -19.52 5.14 21.91
C ASP A 254 -18.69 4.06 21.22
N LEU A 255 -17.97 4.41 20.15
CA LEU A 255 -17.13 3.45 19.46
C LEU A 255 -15.81 3.21 20.21
N VAL A 256 -15.37 1.96 20.22
CA VAL A 256 -14.05 1.56 20.67
C VAL A 256 -13.33 0.77 19.57
N VAL A 257 -12.03 0.99 19.46
CA VAL A 257 -11.15 0.07 18.75
C VAL A 257 -10.81 -1.07 19.72
N SER A 258 -11.17 -2.30 19.36
CA SER A 258 -10.92 -3.52 20.13
C SER A 258 -9.74 -4.27 19.54
N VAL A 259 -8.79 -4.64 20.40
CA VAL A 259 -7.60 -5.40 20.03
C VAL A 259 -7.47 -6.58 20.97
N SER A 260 -7.50 -7.79 20.42
CA SER A 260 -7.22 -9.04 21.15
C SER A 260 -5.96 -9.65 20.58
N TYR A 261 -4.86 -9.55 21.32
CA TYR A 261 -3.55 -10.00 20.86
C TYR A 261 -2.73 -10.57 22.02
N ASN A 262 -2.01 -11.67 21.77
CA ASN A 262 -1.17 -12.35 22.74
C ASN A 262 -1.86 -12.63 24.11
N GLY A 263 -3.13 -13.04 24.06
CA GLY A 263 -3.92 -13.37 25.25
C GLY A 263 -4.44 -12.16 26.04
N VAL A 264 -4.21 -10.93 25.57
CA VAL A 264 -4.70 -9.70 26.19
C VAL A 264 -5.74 -9.06 25.27
N THR A 265 -6.87 -8.65 25.86
CA THR A 265 -7.88 -7.86 25.16
C THR A 265 -7.96 -6.46 25.75
N LYS A 266 -7.85 -5.45 24.88
CA LYS A 266 -7.92 -4.03 25.23
C LYS A 266 -8.88 -3.28 24.32
N ALA A 267 -9.58 -2.30 24.87
CA ALA A 267 -10.41 -1.33 24.16
C ALA A 267 -9.78 0.06 24.22
N TYR A 268 -9.78 0.75 23.08
CA TYR A 268 -9.29 2.10 22.92
C TYR A 268 -10.46 2.97 22.46
N PRO A 269 -11.06 3.79 23.34
CA PRO A 269 -12.21 4.61 22.98
C PRO A 269 -11.88 5.60 21.88
N VAL A 270 -12.70 5.63 20.83
CA VAL A 270 -12.54 6.59 19.72
C VAL A 270 -12.60 8.03 20.23
N LYS A 271 -13.35 8.27 21.32
CA LYS A 271 -13.35 9.55 22.04
C LYS A 271 -11.97 10.00 22.54
N ILE A 272 -11.09 9.08 22.92
CA ILE A 272 -9.70 9.40 23.26
C ILE A 272 -8.87 9.50 21.97
N LEU A 273 -9.05 8.56 21.05
CA LEU A 273 -8.26 8.49 19.82
C LEU A 273 -8.49 9.70 18.89
N ASN A 274 -9.67 10.32 18.88
CA ASN A 274 -9.92 11.59 18.20
C ASN A 274 -8.97 12.72 18.65
N TRP A 275 -8.38 12.62 19.85
CA TRP A 275 -7.50 13.66 20.40
C TRP A 275 -6.02 13.27 20.42
N HIS A 276 -5.71 12.03 20.06
CA HIS A 276 -4.39 11.42 20.26
C HIS A 276 -3.88 10.66 19.05
N GLU A 277 -4.79 10.11 18.24
CA GLU A 277 -4.60 9.36 16.98
C GLU A 277 -3.74 8.10 17.07
N ILE A 278 -2.78 8.02 18.00
CA ILE A 278 -1.80 6.95 18.15
C ILE A 278 -1.62 6.61 19.62
N VAL A 279 -1.66 5.33 19.94
CA VAL A 279 -1.30 4.77 21.26
C VAL A 279 -0.21 3.72 21.06
N ASN A 280 0.98 3.97 21.63
CA ASN A 280 2.06 2.99 21.69
C ASN A 280 1.86 2.12 22.93
N ASP A 281 1.49 0.86 22.74
CA ASP A 281 1.09 -0.04 23.83
C ASP A 281 1.86 -1.37 23.81
N ASP A 282 1.76 -2.11 24.91
CA ASP A 282 2.32 -3.44 25.10
C ASP A 282 1.20 -4.47 25.28
N PHE A 283 1.32 -5.59 24.56
CA PHE A 283 0.44 -6.74 24.68
C PHE A 283 1.23 -7.95 25.18
N ASN A 284 1.54 -7.93 26.48
CA ASN A 284 2.25 -9.00 27.16
C ASN A 284 3.65 -9.24 26.54
N GLY A 285 4.42 -8.16 26.42
CA GLY A 285 5.77 -8.13 25.83
C GLY A 285 5.80 -7.92 24.32
N GLU A 286 4.64 -7.84 23.66
CA GLU A 286 4.55 -7.57 22.23
C GLU A 286 4.15 -6.11 21.98
N PRO A 287 5.04 -5.28 21.40
CA PRO A 287 4.78 -3.86 21.23
C PRO A 287 3.89 -3.59 20.01
N LEU A 288 2.72 -3.00 20.24
CA LEU A 288 1.78 -2.61 19.18
C LEU A 288 1.58 -1.08 19.14
N ALA A 289 1.27 -0.54 17.96
CA ALA A 289 0.77 0.81 17.77
C ALA A 289 -0.71 0.73 17.37
N VAL A 290 -1.59 1.28 18.19
CA VAL A 290 -3.02 1.42 17.85
C VAL A 290 -3.24 2.79 17.27
N THR A 291 -3.71 2.87 16.04
CA THR A 291 -3.82 4.11 15.28
C THR A 291 -5.26 4.34 14.81
N PHE A 292 -5.67 5.61 14.78
CA PHE A 292 -6.98 6.02 14.32
C PHE A 292 -6.87 7.35 13.56
N CYS A 293 -7.35 7.38 12.32
CA CYS A 293 -7.49 8.63 11.58
C CYS A 293 -8.95 9.11 11.67
N PRO A 294 -9.23 10.23 12.37
CA PRO A 294 -10.59 10.74 12.51
C PRO A 294 -11.17 11.27 11.19
N LEU A 295 -10.32 11.70 10.25
CA LEU A 295 -10.74 12.18 8.92
C LEU A 295 -11.13 11.03 7.99
N CYS A 296 -10.49 9.88 8.12
CA CYS A 296 -10.72 8.71 7.27
C CYS A 296 -11.61 7.65 7.92
N ASN A 297 -11.95 7.81 9.20
CA ASN A 297 -12.62 6.81 10.03
C ASN A 297 -11.93 5.44 9.98
N SER A 298 -10.60 5.44 9.88
CA SER A 298 -9.77 4.25 9.78
C SER A 298 -9.13 3.91 11.12
N ALA A 299 -9.27 2.65 11.53
CA ALA A 299 -8.67 2.10 12.74
C ALA A 299 -7.72 0.97 12.34
N LEU A 300 -6.42 1.17 12.57
CA LEU A 300 -5.37 0.25 12.14
C LEU A 300 -4.39 -0.02 13.29
N VAL A 301 -3.97 -1.27 13.42
CA VAL A 301 -3.03 -1.68 14.48
C VAL A 301 -1.83 -2.33 13.83
N PHE A 302 -0.64 -1.92 14.28
CA PHE A 302 0.62 -2.38 13.73
C PHE A 302 1.48 -2.99 14.82
N ARG A 303 2.25 -4.03 14.49
CA ARG A 303 3.41 -4.39 15.31
C ARG A 303 4.47 -3.32 15.17
N ARG A 304 5.09 -2.93 16.29
CA ARG A 304 6.18 -1.96 16.31
C ARG A 304 7.50 -2.71 16.15
N PRO A 305 8.19 -2.59 15.00
CA PRO A 305 9.41 -3.36 14.76
C PRO A 305 10.57 -2.84 15.62
N ILE A 306 11.58 -3.69 15.78
CA ILE A 306 12.85 -3.32 16.40
C ILE A 306 13.83 -2.94 15.29
N VAL A 307 14.32 -1.71 15.32
CA VAL A 307 15.34 -1.18 14.40
C VAL A 307 16.53 -0.74 15.25
N ASP A 308 17.73 -1.20 14.90
CA ASP A 308 18.97 -0.93 15.66
C ASP A 308 18.86 -1.18 17.18
N GLY A 309 18.18 -2.27 17.53
CA GLY A 309 17.97 -2.69 18.93
C GLY A 309 16.96 -1.85 19.71
N LYS A 310 16.25 -0.92 19.06
CA LYS A 310 15.19 -0.11 19.68
C LYS A 310 13.84 -0.39 19.03
N ILE A 311 12.81 -0.54 19.84
CA ILE A 311 11.42 -0.61 19.36
C ILE A 311 11.05 0.76 18.77
N LEU A 312 10.42 0.77 17.60
CA LEU A 312 9.90 2.00 17.03
C LEU A 312 8.76 2.57 17.88
N GLU A 313 8.81 3.87 18.17
CA GLU A 313 7.76 4.61 18.87
C GLU A 313 7.14 5.63 17.92
N PHE A 314 5.85 5.46 17.63
CA PHE A 314 5.15 6.27 16.64
C PHE A 314 4.52 7.52 17.23
N GLY A 315 4.65 8.65 16.54
CA GLY A 315 3.98 9.91 16.88
C GLY A 315 3.24 10.46 15.68
N VAL A 316 2.47 11.53 15.89
CA VAL A 316 1.71 12.19 14.81
C VAL A 316 2.64 13.19 14.13
N SER A 317 2.85 13.04 12.82
CA SER A 317 3.78 13.92 12.09
C SER A 317 3.24 15.34 11.89
N GLY A 318 1.93 15.53 12.06
CA GLY A 318 1.20 16.73 11.69
C GLY A 318 0.96 16.87 10.18
N ARG A 319 1.26 15.82 9.41
CA ARG A 319 1.01 15.73 7.97
C ARG A 319 -0.14 14.80 7.67
N LEU A 320 -0.73 15.02 6.49
CA LEU A 320 -1.70 14.14 5.88
C LEU A 320 -1.18 13.72 4.52
N TYR A 321 -1.32 12.44 4.17
CA TYR A 321 -1.08 11.97 2.82
C TYR A 321 -2.40 11.47 2.26
N LYS A 322 -2.89 12.08 1.18
CA LYS A 322 -4.23 11.79 0.63
C LYS A 322 -5.35 11.95 1.68
N SER A 323 -5.21 12.98 2.54
CA SER A 323 -6.09 13.25 3.69
C SER A 323 -6.05 12.22 4.83
N ASP A 324 -5.20 11.20 4.73
CA ASP A 324 -4.99 10.18 5.77
C ASP A 324 -3.83 10.53 6.69
N LEU A 325 -3.89 10.03 7.93
CA LEU A 325 -2.87 10.22 8.96
C LEU A 325 -1.48 9.79 8.45
N VAL A 326 -0.51 10.69 8.56
CA VAL A 326 0.91 10.34 8.45
C VAL A 326 1.51 10.25 9.85
N MET A 327 1.97 9.06 10.20
CA MET A 327 2.71 8.81 11.42
C MET A 327 4.19 9.13 11.20
N TYR A 328 4.96 9.32 12.26
CA TYR A 328 6.42 9.26 12.18
C TYR A 328 6.98 8.36 13.28
N ASP A 329 8.14 7.74 13.09
CA ASP A 329 8.84 7.04 14.17
C ASP A 329 9.96 7.90 14.77
N ARG A 330 10.11 7.86 16.10
CA ARG A 330 11.08 8.69 16.83
C ARG A 330 12.53 8.26 16.63
N GLN A 331 12.76 7.02 16.21
CA GLN A 331 14.10 6.40 16.16
C GLN A 331 14.82 6.68 14.86
N THR A 332 14.08 6.89 13.76
CA THR A 332 14.63 7.17 12.43
C THR A 332 14.06 8.42 11.79
N ALA A 333 13.03 9.03 12.39
CA ALA A 333 12.27 10.15 11.82
C ALA A 333 11.64 9.83 10.45
N SER A 334 11.39 8.55 10.14
CA SER A 334 10.69 8.17 8.93
C SER A 334 9.20 8.46 9.08
N PHE A 335 8.55 8.87 7.98
CA PHE A 335 7.12 9.12 7.91
C PHE A 335 6.42 7.93 7.28
N TRP A 336 5.26 7.56 7.83
CA TRP A 336 4.53 6.35 7.51
C TRP A 336 3.08 6.68 7.17
N SER A 337 2.60 6.21 6.01
CA SER A 337 1.16 6.24 5.70
C SER A 337 0.44 5.26 6.62
N GLN A 338 -0.65 5.70 7.26
CA GLN A 338 -1.45 4.83 8.11
C GLN A 338 -2.12 3.73 7.28
N ILE A 339 -2.90 4.08 6.24
CA ILE A 339 -3.62 3.07 5.44
C ILE A 339 -2.67 2.06 4.79
N GLU A 340 -1.56 2.48 4.19
CA GLU A 340 -0.60 1.57 3.55
C GLU A 340 0.30 0.81 4.53
N GLY A 341 0.36 1.24 5.79
CA GLY A 341 1.33 0.74 6.76
C GLY A 341 2.78 0.89 6.28
N ARG A 342 3.04 1.77 5.31
CA ARG A 342 4.30 1.87 4.57
C ARG A 342 5.02 3.16 4.95
N ALA A 343 6.30 3.07 5.21
CA ALA A 343 7.15 4.25 5.31
C ALA A 343 7.21 4.92 3.93
N ILE A 344 6.73 6.15 3.82
CA ILE A 344 6.67 6.90 2.56
C ILE A 344 7.86 7.85 2.42
N ILE A 345 8.46 8.29 3.52
CA ILE A 345 9.61 9.20 3.54
C ILE A 345 10.56 8.81 4.69
N GLY A 346 11.86 8.98 4.51
CA GLY A 346 12.89 8.82 5.55
C GLY A 346 13.72 7.55 5.39
N PRO A 347 14.62 7.26 6.36
CA PRO A 347 15.54 6.13 6.29
C PRO A 347 14.88 4.76 6.12
N LEU A 348 13.66 4.60 6.62
CA LEU A 348 12.89 3.37 6.53
C LEU A 348 11.90 3.37 5.36
N ALA A 349 11.94 4.36 4.46
CA ALA A 349 11.03 4.41 3.31
C ALA A 349 10.90 3.03 2.64
N GLY A 350 9.71 2.72 2.11
CA GLY A 350 9.38 1.48 1.40
C GLY A 350 9.21 0.25 2.28
N THR A 351 9.69 0.29 3.52
CA THR A 351 9.38 -0.75 4.51
C THR A 351 7.89 -0.71 4.87
N ARG A 352 7.32 -1.88 5.17
CA ARG A 352 5.92 -2.04 5.58
C ARG A 352 5.84 -2.60 7.00
N LEU A 353 4.90 -2.08 7.77
CA LEU A 353 4.53 -2.58 9.08
C LEU A 353 3.65 -3.83 8.94
N GLU A 354 3.75 -4.73 9.91
CA GLU A 354 2.88 -5.88 10.01
C GLU A 354 1.55 -5.46 10.66
N TYR A 355 0.44 -5.63 9.94
CA TYR A 355 -0.90 -5.37 10.45
C TYR A 355 -1.32 -6.43 11.47
N VAL A 356 -1.91 -5.99 12.57
CA VAL A 356 -2.68 -6.82 13.49
C VAL A 356 -4.16 -6.64 13.17
N PRO A 357 -4.96 -7.73 13.08
CA PRO A 357 -6.39 -7.60 12.88
C PRO A 357 -7.05 -6.73 13.95
N THR A 358 -7.80 -5.73 13.49
CA THR A 358 -8.46 -4.74 14.33
C THR A 358 -9.97 -4.85 14.20
N GLU A 359 -10.70 -4.60 15.29
CA GLU A 359 -12.15 -4.49 15.29
C GLU A 359 -12.55 -3.09 15.79
N MET A 360 -13.56 -2.48 15.18
CA MET A 360 -14.18 -1.26 15.69
C MET A 360 -15.66 -1.54 15.91
N MET A 361 -16.16 -1.25 17.11
CA MET A 361 -17.52 -1.60 17.51
C MET A 361 -18.05 -0.66 18.61
N PRO A 362 -19.38 -0.63 18.84
CA PRO A 362 -19.95 0.06 20.00
C PRO A 362 -19.43 -0.52 21.32
N TRP A 363 -19.24 0.35 22.31
CA TRP A 363 -18.75 0.02 23.65
C TRP A 363 -19.59 -1.07 24.32
N GLN A 364 -20.92 -0.98 24.20
CA GLN A 364 -21.81 -2.00 24.74
C GLN A 364 -21.50 -3.40 24.19
N LYS A 365 -21.21 -3.51 22.88
CA LYS A 365 -20.89 -4.79 22.22
C LYS A 365 -19.56 -5.35 22.71
N PHE A 366 -18.60 -4.49 22.98
CA PHE A 366 -17.34 -4.90 23.59
C PHE A 366 -17.57 -5.47 25.01
N GLN A 367 -18.36 -4.79 25.85
CA GLN A 367 -18.65 -5.22 27.22
C GLN A 367 -19.38 -6.57 27.29
N GLU A 368 -20.32 -6.80 26.38
CA GLU A 368 -21.07 -8.05 26.29
C GLU A 368 -20.16 -9.27 26.00
N ARG A 369 -18.99 -9.03 25.39
CA ARG A 369 -18.10 -10.08 24.88
C ARG A 369 -16.90 -10.36 25.76
N HIS A 370 -16.32 -9.33 26.35
CA HIS A 370 -15.01 -9.44 26.99
C HIS A 370 -15.14 -9.31 28.51
N SER A 371 -15.28 -10.46 29.18
CA SER A 371 -15.34 -10.55 30.64
C SER A 371 -14.01 -10.24 31.32
N VAL A 372 -12.89 -10.40 30.60
CA VAL A 372 -11.54 -10.02 31.03
C VAL A 372 -10.94 -9.12 29.94
N ALA A 373 -10.98 -7.81 30.19
CA ALA A 373 -10.49 -6.80 29.27
C ALA A 373 -10.05 -5.55 30.02
N TRP A 374 -9.26 -4.74 29.32
CA TRP A 374 -8.82 -3.43 29.78
C TRP A 374 -9.35 -2.34 28.86
N VAL A 375 -9.60 -1.16 29.39
CA VAL A 375 -10.04 0.01 28.62
C VAL A 375 -9.02 1.11 28.82
N LEU A 376 -8.58 1.74 27.74
CA LEU A 376 -7.69 2.90 27.84
C LEU A 376 -8.37 3.97 28.71
N ALA A 377 -7.73 4.30 29.83
CA ALA A 377 -8.24 5.29 30.77
C ALA A 377 -8.09 6.70 30.18
N ARG A 378 -8.95 7.63 30.60
CA ARG A 378 -8.81 9.04 30.23
C ARG A 378 -7.46 9.56 30.75
N PRO A 379 -6.58 10.10 29.89
CA PRO A 379 -5.32 10.66 30.33
C PRO A 379 -5.55 11.74 31.39
N THR A 380 -4.91 11.59 32.57
CA THR A 380 -4.96 12.59 33.63
C THR A 380 -4.21 13.84 33.20
N ILE A 381 -4.86 14.99 33.34
CA ILE A 381 -4.27 16.29 32.98
C ILE A 381 -3.15 16.60 33.98
N TYR A 382 -1.89 16.46 33.58
CA TYR A 382 -0.80 17.15 34.26
C TYR A 382 -0.86 18.62 33.88
N THR A 383 -1.45 19.45 34.75
CA THR A 383 -1.35 20.90 34.63
C THR A 383 0.11 21.30 34.79
N ALA A 384 0.75 21.73 33.70
CA ALA A 384 2.04 22.41 33.72
C ALA A 384 1.90 23.84 34.29
N VAL A 385 1.28 23.97 35.47
CA VAL A 385 1.21 25.21 36.25
C VAL A 385 1.77 24.90 37.63
N GLY A 386 3.09 25.00 37.77
CA GLY A 386 3.76 25.38 39.02
C GLY A 386 3.45 24.61 40.31
N GLY A 387 2.86 23.41 40.26
CA GLY A 387 2.69 22.54 41.42
C GLY A 387 3.81 21.52 41.45
N GLN A 388 4.71 21.62 42.43
CA GLN A 388 5.74 20.61 42.65
C GLN A 388 5.13 19.20 42.69
N PRO A 389 5.84 18.16 42.21
CA PRO A 389 5.45 16.78 42.48
C PRO A 389 5.29 16.64 44.00
N SER A 390 4.24 15.94 44.45
CA SER A 390 4.18 15.47 45.83
C SER A 390 5.37 14.53 46.06
N GLN A 391 6.47 15.11 46.52
CA GLN A 391 7.69 14.44 46.91
C GLN A 391 7.38 13.45 48.05
N PRO A 392 8.00 12.26 48.08
CA PRO A 392 8.23 11.57 49.34
C PRO A 392 9.05 12.50 50.27
N LYS A 393 8.70 12.55 51.56
CA LYS A 393 9.40 13.36 52.58
C LYS A 393 10.91 13.00 52.69
N PRO A 394 11.77 13.94 53.15
CA PRO A 394 13.12 14.17 52.61
C PRO A 394 14.29 13.85 53.56
N SER A 395 15.52 13.90 53.04
CA SER A 395 16.72 14.31 53.81
C SER A 395 17.84 14.93 52.93
N HIS A 396 17.84 16.27 52.81
CA HIS A 396 18.96 17.25 52.95
C HIS A 396 20.22 17.22 52.02
N PRO A 397 20.94 18.37 51.82
CA PRO A 397 20.86 19.12 50.56
C PRO A 397 22.20 19.56 49.89
N GLU A 398 22.03 20.10 48.67
CA GLU A 398 22.57 21.38 48.13
C GLU A 398 23.75 21.46 47.13
N GLU A 399 23.59 22.49 46.27
CA GLU A 399 24.48 23.20 45.32
C GLU A 399 24.73 22.59 43.92
N SER A 400 24.87 23.35 42.82
CA SER A 400 24.26 24.56 42.24
C SER A 400 24.90 24.80 40.85
N GLU A 401 24.17 25.47 39.95
CA GLU A 401 24.61 26.41 38.88
C GLU A 401 24.21 26.09 37.41
N GLU A 402 23.52 27.06 36.78
CA GLU A 402 23.25 27.21 35.34
C GLU A 402 24.48 27.81 34.58
N PRO A 403 24.47 27.94 33.22
CA PRO A 403 23.86 29.13 32.62
C PRO A 403 23.16 28.97 31.25
N THR A 404 22.07 29.72 31.14
CA THR A 404 21.38 30.37 30.00
C THR A 404 22.04 30.47 28.61
N ALA A 405 21.23 30.36 27.54
CA ALA A 405 21.20 31.33 26.42
C ALA A 405 19.93 31.19 25.55
N SER A 406 19.28 32.32 25.30
CA SER A 406 18.04 32.54 24.57
C SER A 406 18.20 32.63 23.05
N TRP A 407 17.22 32.14 22.29
CA TRP A 407 16.87 32.70 20.97
C TRP A 407 15.35 32.81 20.80
N ARG A 408 14.87 34.05 20.68
CA ARG A 408 13.56 34.38 20.11
C ARG A 408 13.74 34.58 18.61
N GLY A 409 13.03 33.78 17.81
CA GLY A 409 12.70 34.08 16.43
C GLY A 409 11.22 33.78 16.23
N GLN A 410 10.41 34.83 16.07
CA GLN A 410 8.99 34.72 15.73
C GLN A 410 8.87 34.14 14.33
N ALA A 411 8.36 32.91 14.22
CA ALA A 411 7.71 32.43 13.01
C ALA A 411 6.19 32.45 13.23
N SER A 412 5.49 33.22 12.40
CA SER A 412 4.03 33.26 12.29
C SER A 412 3.49 31.87 11.98
N LYS A 413 2.65 31.34 12.87
CA LYS A 413 2.06 30.00 12.84
C LYS A 413 0.89 29.94 11.84
N PRO A 414 0.85 29.03 10.85
CA PRO A 414 -0.40 28.74 10.16
C PRO A 414 -1.26 27.85 11.06
N GLN A 415 -2.42 28.37 11.45
CA GLN A 415 -3.42 27.67 12.27
C GLN A 415 -4.39 26.95 11.34
N ILE A 416 -4.82 25.73 11.70
CA ILE A 416 -6.02 25.16 11.10
C ILE A 416 -7.21 25.78 11.81
N ILE A 417 -7.99 26.52 11.02
CA ILE A 417 -9.09 27.35 11.46
C ILE A 417 -10.37 26.64 11.00
N ASP A 418 -11.23 26.28 11.95
CA ASP A 418 -12.64 25.97 11.67
C ASP A 418 -13.27 27.16 10.90
N PRO A 419 -14.19 26.97 9.94
CA PRO A 419 -14.98 28.07 9.35
C PRO A 419 -15.60 29.08 10.35
N SER A 420 -15.72 28.73 11.64
CA SER A 420 -16.13 29.64 12.73
C SER A 420 -15.01 30.46 13.40
N GLY A 421 -13.73 30.20 13.11
CA GLY A 421 -12.58 30.90 13.72
C GLY A 421 -12.02 30.26 14.99
N ALA A 422 -12.49 29.08 15.41
CA ALA A 422 -11.98 28.38 16.58
C ALA A 422 -10.72 27.55 16.28
N VAL A 423 -9.74 27.60 17.18
CA VAL A 423 -8.46 26.85 17.09
C VAL A 423 -8.65 25.44 17.63
N LEU A 424 -8.48 24.40 16.80
CA LEU A 424 -8.81 23.00 17.15
C LEU A 424 -7.71 22.21 17.88
N SER A 425 -6.50 22.73 18.02
CA SER A 425 -5.50 22.12 18.91
C SER A 425 -4.54 23.17 19.49
N GLN A 426 -4.90 23.69 20.66
CA GLN A 426 -3.92 24.25 21.59
C GLN A 426 -3.76 23.28 22.76
N ALA A 427 -2.55 23.22 23.32
CA ALA A 427 -2.14 22.34 24.42
C ALA A 427 -2.80 22.67 25.78
N PHE A 428 -4.11 22.89 25.82
CA PHE A 428 -4.87 23.18 27.04
C PHE A 428 -6.14 22.31 27.07
N LEU A 429 -6.37 21.63 28.21
CA LEU A 429 -7.57 20.85 28.58
C LEU A 429 -8.29 20.13 27.42
N ARG A 430 -7.99 18.84 27.22
CA ARG A 430 -8.78 17.99 26.33
C ARG A 430 -10.11 17.62 26.98
N HIS A 431 -11.19 17.92 26.27
CA HIS A 431 -12.53 17.51 26.64
C HIS A 431 -12.91 16.24 25.87
N TYR A 432 -12.54 15.07 26.38
CA TYR A 432 -12.81 13.77 25.72
C TYR A 432 -14.31 13.46 25.54
N ASP A 433 -15.19 14.21 26.21
CA ASP A 433 -16.63 14.11 26.03
C ASP A 433 -17.11 14.82 24.75
N VAL A 434 -16.24 15.58 24.09
CA VAL A 434 -16.52 16.30 22.83
C VAL A 434 -15.68 15.69 21.71
N ASP A 435 -16.36 15.32 20.61
CA ASP A 435 -15.69 14.92 19.37
C ASP A 435 -15.32 16.17 18.55
N PRO A 436 -14.02 16.51 18.41
CA PRO A 436 -13.57 17.69 17.67
C PRO A 436 -13.83 17.59 16.15
N TYR A 437 -14.18 16.40 15.65
CA TYR A 437 -14.48 16.12 14.25
C TYR A 437 -15.96 15.82 13.98
N SER A 438 -16.85 16.03 14.96
CA SER A 438 -18.28 15.73 14.83
C SER A 438 -18.93 16.37 13.59
N TRP A 439 -18.65 17.64 13.33
CA TRP A 439 -19.13 18.37 12.15
C TRP A 439 -18.63 17.77 10.83
N TYR A 440 -17.38 17.32 10.82
CA TYR A 440 -16.72 16.78 9.62
C TYR A 440 -17.31 15.43 9.25
N LYS A 441 -17.71 14.60 10.22
CA LYS A 441 -18.29 13.27 9.97
C LYS A 441 -19.66 13.32 9.30
N THR A 442 -20.37 14.44 9.42
CA THR A 442 -21.74 14.61 8.88
C THR A 442 -21.82 15.46 7.61
N ASP A 443 -20.72 16.11 7.23
CA ASP A 443 -20.63 16.88 5.99
C ASP A 443 -20.02 16.00 4.90
N ASP A 444 -20.72 15.76 3.78
CA ASP A 444 -20.17 14.96 2.67
C ASP A 444 -19.07 15.71 1.86
N SER A 445 -18.73 16.95 2.22
CA SER A 445 -17.61 17.68 1.61
C SER A 445 -16.24 17.12 2.01
N ASN A 446 -15.35 16.98 1.02
CA ASN A 446 -13.95 16.66 1.23
C ASN A 446 -13.15 17.95 1.45
N THR A 447 -13.19 18.49 2.67
CA THR A 447 -12.50 19.74 3.05
C THR A 447 -10.98 19.67 2.85
N PHE A 448 -10.39 18.46 2.80
CA PHE A 448 -8.95 18.23 2.66
C PHE A 448 -8.53 17.72 1.26
N GLY A 449 -9.34 17.95 0.22
CA GLY A 449 -8.83 17.96 -1.16
C GLY A 449 -8.37 16.62 -1.74
N THR A 450 -9.06 15.50 -1.48
CA THR A 450 -8.80 14.26 -2.23
C THR A 450 -9.24 14.42 -3.70
N PRO A 451 -8.35 14.17 -4.68
CA PRO A 451 -8.65 14.39 -6.10
C PRO A 451 -9.58 13.34 -6.71
N PHE A 452 -10.00 12.35 -5.92
CA PHE A 452 -10.77 11.20 -6.37
C PHE A 452 -12.25 11.44 -6.05
N ALA A 453 -12.99 11.86 -7.08
CA ALA A 453 -14.44 11.83 -7.07
C ALA A 453 -14.90 10.52 -7.72
N ASP A 454 -15.69 9.75 -6.99
CA ASP A 454 -16.28 8.51 -7.47
C ASP A 454 -17.76 8.51 -7.12
N MET A 455 -18.62 8.38 -8.13
CA MET A 455 -20.07 8.48 -7.96
C MET A 455 -20.73 7.17 -7.50
N ARG A 456 -19.97 6.08 -7.30
CA ARG A 456 -20.51 4.80 -6.83
C ARG A 456 -21.05 4.90 -5.42
N LEU A 457 -20.42 5.67 -4.55
CA LEU A 457 -20.82 5.87 -3.15
C LEU A 457 -20.56 7.31 -2.72
N SER A 458 -21.24 7.75 -1.66
CA SER A 458 -20.86 9.00 -1.01
C SER A 458 -19.44 8.89 -0.44
N ALA A 459 -18.70 10.00 -0.46
CA ALA A 459 -17.32 10.07 0.00
C ALA A 459 -17.14 9.47 1.41
N LYS A 460 -18.07 9.75 2.33
CA LYS A 460 -18.00 9.33 3.74
C LYS A 460 -18.84 8.08 4.04
N THR A 461 -19.27 7.35 3.02
CA THR A 461 -19.80 5.99 3.21
C THR A 461 -18.70 5.11 3.81
N THR A 462 -18.99 4.44 4.93
CA THR A 462 -18.04 3.50 5.54
C THR A 462 -18.05 2.20 4.79
N ILE A 463 -16.87 1.74 4.37
CA ILE A 463 -16.64 0.46 3.71
C ILE A 463 -15.64 -0.36 4.52
N TRP A 464 -15.54 -1.64 4.20
CA TRP A 464 -14.39 -2.47 4.60
C TRP A 464 -13.57 -2.79 3.37
N GLY A 465 -12.34 -2.29 3.34
CA GLY A 465 -11.36 -2.57 2.29
C GLY A 465 -10.48 -3.77 2.64
N LEU A 466 -10.08 -4.52 1.64
CA LEU A 466 -9.05 -5.55 1.74
C LEU A 466 -8.09 -5.42 0.55
N GLU A 467 -6.79 -5.39 0.82
CA GLU A 467 -5.73 -5.49 -0.20
C GLU A 467 -4.95 -6.78 0.02
N LEU A 468 -4.81 -7.60 -1.01
CA LEU A 468 -3.97 -8.79 -1.01
C LEU A 468 -3.22 -8.91 -2.34
N ASN A 469 -1.91 -9.12 -2.27
CA ASN A 469 -1.03 -9.31 -3.43
C ASN A 469 -1.20 -8.21 -4.51
N GLY A 470 -1.35 -6.95 -4.08
CA GLY A 470 -1.52 -5.79 -4.96
C GLY A 470 -2.92 -5.62 -5.55
N VAL A 471 -3.88 -6.48 -5.19
CA VAL A 471 -5.28 -6.37 -5.62
C VAL A 471 -6.13 -5.89 -4.44
N ALA A 472 -6.90 -4.83 -4.65
CA ALA A 472 -7.73 -4.20 -3.63
C ALA A 472 -9.22 -4.29 -3.98
N LYS A 473 -10.04 -4.57 -2.96
CA LYS A 473 -11.50 -4.63 -3.08
C LYS A 473 -12.16 -4.05 -1.83
N ALA A 474 -13.22 -3.27 -2.05
CA ALA A 474 -14.07 -2.70 -1.01
C ALA A 474 -15.37 -3.49 -0.92
N TYR A 475 -15.86 -3.65 0.31
CA TYR A 475 -17.10 -4.35 0.61
C TYR A 475 -18.01 -3.43 1.42
N LEU A 476 -19.25 -3.25 0.95
CA LEU A 476 -20.27 -2.55 1.70
C LEU A 476 -20.87 -3.45 2.78
N PRO A 477 -20.95 -3.00 4.04
CA PRO A 477 -21.60 -3.74 5.13
C PRO A 477 -22.99 -4.25 4.75
N GLU A 478 -23.84 -3.41 4.18
CA GLU A 478 -25.22 -3.74 3.84
C GLU A 478 -25.31 -4.80 2.75
N ALA A 479 -24.35 -4.81 1.81
CA ALA A 479 -24.26 -5.83 0.78
C ALA A 479 -23.87 -7.17 1.37
N VAL A 480 -22.81 -7.22 2.20
CA VAL A 480 -22.35 -8.48 2.81
C VAL A 480 -23.40 -9.02 3.78
N ALA A 481 -24.07 -8.14 4.53
CA ALA A 481 -25.12 -8.51 5.49
C ALA A 481 -26.28 -9.30 4.87
N GLN A 482 -26.61 -9.04 3.60
CA GLN A 482 -27.66 -9.78 2.88
C GLN A 482 -27.32 -11.26 2.67
N TRP A 483 -26.03 -11.59 2.55
CA TRP A 483 -25.56 -12.96 2.26
C TRP A 483 -25.09 -13.68 3.52
N GLY A 484 -24.69 -12.96 4.57
CA GLY A 484 -24.08 -13.50 5.78
C GLY A 484 -22.62 -13.92 5.56
N VAL A 485 -22.34 -14.70 4.52
CA VAL A 485 -20.98 -15.07 4.11
C VAL A 485 -20.81 -15.02 2.59
N LEU A 486 -19.62 -14.66 2.14
CA LEU A 486 -19.19 -14.70 0.74
C LEU A 486 -17.93 -15.53 0.59
N ASN A 487 -17.93 -16.38 -0.43
CA ASN A 487 -16.73 -17.10 -0.87
C ASN A 487 -16.11 -16.33 -2.03
N ASP A 488 -15.18 -15.44 -1.70
CA ASP A 488 -14.53 -14.57 -2.69
C ASP A 488 -13.08 -15.03 -2.94
N GLU A 489 -12.43 -14.43 -3.93
CA GLU A 489 -11.02 -14.61 -4.24
C GLU A 489 -10.40 -13.24 -4.52
N LEU A 490 -9.28 -12.93 -3.87
CA LEU A 490 -8.60 -11.65 -4.02
C LEU A 490 -7.10 -11.87 -4.10
N GLY A 491 -6.46 -11.38 -5.18
CA GLY A 491 -5.03 -11.55 -5.39
C GLY A 491 -4.57 -13.02 -5.42
N GLY A 492 -5.44 -13.94 -5.85
CA GLY A 492 -5.19 -15.40 -5.84
C GLY A 492 -5.36 -16.09 -4.48
N GLU A 493 -5.75 -15.35 -3.44
CA GLU A 493 -6.10 -15.90 -2.14
C GLU A 493 -7.62 -16.12 -2.04
N PRO A 494 -8.09 -17.34 -1.75
CA PRO A 494 -9.50 -17.60 -1.50
C PRO A 494 -9.85 -17.10 -0.10
N ILE A 495 -10.76 -16.12 -0.05
CA ILE A 495 -11.12 -15.41 1.18
C ILE A 495 -12.59 -15.65 1.55
N LEU A 496 -12.84 -15.70 2.85
CA LEU A 496 -14.17 -15.68 3.44
C LEU A 496 -14.43 -14.25 3.88
N VAL A 497 -15.45 -13.63 3.29
CA VAL A 497 -15.98 -12.35 3.75
C VAL A 497 -17.23 -12.66 4.57
N LEU A 498 -17.17 -12.38 5.85
CA LEU A 498 -18.19 -12.77 6.82
C LEU A 498 -18.82 -11.52 7.42
N TRP A 499 -20.14 -11.45 7.40
CA TRP A 499 -20.90 -10.49 8.18
C TRP A 499 -21.06 -10.98 9.61
N ASP A 500 -20.51 -10.23 10.55
CA ASP A 500 -20.69 -10.47 11.96
C ASP A 500 -21.89 -9.65 12.45
N SER A 501 -23.08 -10.25 12.41
CA SER A 501 -24.33 -9.57 12.78
C SER A 501 -24.38 -9.11 14.23
N GLU A 502 -23.57 -9.70 15.12
CA GLU A 502 -23.52 -9.26 16.52
C GLU A 502 -22.73 -7.96 16.68
N ARG A 503 -21.71 -7.77 15.83
CA ARG A 503 -20.76 -6.63 15.86
C ARG A 503 -20.98 -5.62 14.76
N GLU A 504 -21.92 -5.90 13.86
CA GLU A 504 -22.27 -5.08 12.71
C GLU A 504 -21.03 -4.71 11.87
N MET A 505 -20.16 -5.69 11.63
CA MET A 505 -18.91 -5.49 10.91
C MET A 505 -18.59 -6.63 9.95
N ILE A 506 -17.72 -6.33 8.98
CA ILE A 506 -17.18 -7.34 8.08
C ILE A 506 -15.88 -7.92 8.65
N LYS A 507 -15.76 -9.24 8.51
CA LYS A 507 -14.66 -10.07 8.98
C LYS A 507 -14.05 -10.83 7.80
N PHE A 508 -12.73 -10.80 7.65
CA PHE A 508 -12.02 -11.47 6.56
C PHE A 508 -11.17 -12.62 7.07
N PHE A 509 -11.23 -13.76 6.39
CA PHE A 509 -10.39 -14.92 6.69
C PHE A 509 -9.86 -15.55 5.42
N SER A 510 -8.68 -16.17 5.49
CA SER A 510 -8.31 -17.14 4.46
C SER A 510 -9.19 -18.37 4.59
N ARG A 511 -9.76 -18.84 3.47
CA ARG A 511 -10.49 -20.12 3.41
C ARG A 511 -9.57 -21.32 3.25
N ARG A 512 -8.25 -21.10 3.13
CA ARG A 512 -7.28 -22.19 2.96
C ARG A 512 -7.02 -22.89 4.30
N LEU A 513 -7.18 -24.22 4.28
CA LEU A 513 -6.68 -25.13 5.31
C LEU A 513 -5.77 -26.15 4.64
N GLY A 514 -4.46 -25.97 4.79
CA GLY A 514 -3.47 -26.71 4.02
C GLY A 514 -3.58 -26.40 2.52
N GLU A 515 -3.64 -27.44 1.69
CA GLU A 515 -3.70 -27.32 0.22
C GLU A 515 -5.11 -27.00 -0.32
N HIS A 516 -6.15 -27.09 0.52
CA HIS A 516 -7.54 -26.97 0.08
C HIS A 516 -8.19 -25.68 0.60
N ALA A 517 -9.09 -25.10 -0.20
CA ALA A 517 -9.91 -23.98 0.20
C ALA A 517 -11.32 -24.47 0.51
N LEU A 518 -11.81 -24.21 1.72
CA LEU A 518 -13.19 -24.51 2.12
C LEU A 518 -14.17 -23.55 1.44
N ARG A 519 -15.41 -24.00 1.22
CA ARG A 519 -16.53 -23.14 0.84
C ARG A 519 -17.52 -23.05 1.98
N PHE A 520 -18.00 -21.85 2.27
CA PHE A 520 -18.91 -21.57 3.37
C PHE A 520 -20.32 -21.29 2.87
N ASN A 521 -21.31 -21.69 3.65
CA ASN A 521 -22.69 -21.26 3.49
C ASN A 521 -23.19 -20.63 4.79
N TYR A 522 -24.24 -19.83 4.67
CA TYR A 522 -24.94 -19.24 5.81
C TYR A 522 -26.42 -19.63 5.72
N ARG A 523 -26.91 -20.34 6.75
CA ARG A 523 -28.31 -20.78 6.84
C ARG A 523 -28.77 -20.72 8.29
N ASP A 524 -29.94 -20.13 8.52
CA ASP A 524 -30.59 -20.06 9.84
C ASP A 524 -29.67 -19.51 10.96
N GLY A 525 -28.82 -18.53 10.63
CA GLY A 525 -27.87 -17.94 11.57
C GLY A 525 -26.58 -18.74 11.79
N GLN A 526 -26.40 -19.85 11.07
CA GLN A 526 -25.26 -20.74 11.20
C GLN A 526 -24.33 -20.63 10.00
N ILE A 527 -23.03 -20.58 10.27
CA ILE A 527 -21.97 -20.62 9.27
C ILE A 527 -21.46 -22.06 9.20
N MET A 528 -21.50 -22.69 8.03
CA MET A 528 -20.99 -24.05 7.85
C MET A 528 -20.12 -24.15 6.61
N ASP A 529 -19.08 -24.98 6.65
CA ASP A 529 -18.33 -25.33 5.44
C ASP A 529 -18.99 -26.50 4.69
N THR A 530 -18.85 -26.53 3.36
CA THR A 530 -19.52 -27.54 2.53
C THR A 530 -18.81 -28.88 2.52
N GLU A 531 -17.49 -28.88 2.71
CA GLU A 531 -16.61 -30.03 2.57
C GLU A 531 -16.73 -30.99 3.75
N THR A 532 -16.79 -30.45 4.97
CA THR A 532 -16.81 -31.22 6.22
C THR A 532 -18.10 -31.05 7.00
N GLN A 533 -18.95 -30.08 6.63
CA GLN A 533 -20.16 -29.73 7.37
C GLN A 533 -19.87 -29.31 8.83
N SER A 534 -18.66 -28.79 9.10
CA SER A 534 -18.33 -28.24 10.41
C SER A 534 -19.04 -26.90 10.59
N MET A 535 -19.51 -26.61 11.79
CA MET A 535 -20.11 -25.30 12.12
C MET A 535 -19.03 -24.35 12.60
N TRP A 536 -19.11 -23.08 12.22
CA TRP A 536 -18.09 -22.07 12.50
C TRP A 536 -18.67 -20.86 13.23
N SER A 537 -17.86 -20.26 14.09
CA SER A 537 -18.16 -18.98 14.74
C SER A 537 -17.84 -17.80 13.82
N ALA A 538 -18.35 -16.62 14.17
CA ALA A 538 -17.99 -15.37 13.50
C ALA A 538 -16.49 -15.01 13.63
N ASP A 539 -15.76 -15.61 14.58
CA ASP A 539 -14.31 -15.45 14.71
C ASP A 539 -13.51 -16.48 13.91
N GLY A 540 -14.19 -17.27 13.08
CA GLY A 540 -13.54 -18.27 12.23
C GLY A 540 -13.04 -19.48 13.01
N GLU A 541 -13.63 -19.80 14.16
CA GLU A 541 -13.35 -21.03 14.91
C GLU A 541 -14.43 -22.09 14.63
N ALA A 542 -14.01 -23.30 14.29
CA ALA A 542 -14.93 -24.41 14.12
C ALA A 542 -15.46 -24.86 15.49
N LEU A 543 -16.76 -24.72 15.70
CA LEU A 543 -17.47 -25.03 16.94
C LEU A 543 -17.81 -26.52 17.08
N SER A 544 -18.00 -27.21 15.95
CA SER A 544 -18.38 -28.62 15.90
C SER A 544 -17.94 -29.27 14.59
N GLY A 545 -18.13 -30.58 14.44
CA GLY A 545 -17.75 -31.33 13.24
C GLY A 545 -16.29 -31.80 13.28
N SER A 546 -15.79 -32.32 12.15
CA SER A 546 -14.44 -32.89 12.09
C SER A 546 -13.34 -31.85 12.21
N LEU A 547 -13.66 -30.56 12.00
CA LEU A 547 -12.70 -29.46 12.13
C LEU A 547 -12.77 -28.77 13.49
N GLN A 548 -13.56 -29.26 14.45
CA GLN A 548 -13.76 -28.61 15.76
C GLN A 548 -12.43 -28.16 16.42
N GLY A 549 -12.40 -26.90 16.89
CA GLY A 549 -11.24 -26.24 17.49
C GLY A 549 -10.24 -25.66 16.47
N THR A 550 -10.40 -25.94 15.18
CA THR A 550 -9.61 -25.30 14.12
C THR A 550 -9.99 -23.83 13.99
N LYS A 551 -8.99 -22.96 13.77
CA LYS A 551 -9.19 -21.53 13.52
C LYS A 551 -8.73 -21.15 12.11
N LEU A 552 -9.55 -20.42 11.39
CA LEU A 552 -9.15 -19.81 10.12
C LEU A 552 -8.14 -18.69 10.38
N ARG A 553 -7.21 -18.53 9.45
CA ARG A 553 -6.27 -17.41 9.49
C ARG A 553 -7.03 -16.11 9.23
N ARG A 554 -7.06 -15.23 10.23
CA ARG A 554 -7.66 -13.91 10.13
C ARG A 554 -6.87 -13.02 9.17
N LEU A 555 -7.58 -12.27 8.34
CA LEU A 555 -7.03 -11.23 7.46
C LEU A 555 -7.46 -9.85 7.98
N SER A 556 -6.60 -8.86 7.79
CA SER A 556 -6.81 -7.49 8.28
C SER A 556 -7.57 -6.67 7.26
N GLY A 557 -8.89 -6.59 7.42
CA GLY A 557 -9.72 -5.63 6.69
C GLY A 557 -9.61 -4.24 7.29
N ILE A 558 -9.68 -3.22 6.45
CA ILE A 558 -9.55 -1.81 6.83
C ILE A 558 -10.94 -1.16 6.79
N PRO A 559 -11.56 -0.86 7.94
CA PRO A 559 -12.71 0.04 7.94
C PRO A 559 -12.20 1.43 7.55
N ALA A 560 -12.86 2.08 6.59
CA ALA A 560 -12.54 3.44 6.18
C ALA A 560 -13.73 4.09 5.49
N PHE A 561 -13.71 5.42 5.42
CA PHE A 561 -14.54 6.14 4.48
C PHE A 561 -14.12 5.84 3.03
N TRP A 562 -15.11 5.80 2.14
CA TRP A 562 -14.94 5.45 0.73
C TRP A 562 -13.89 6.30 0.02
N PHE A 563 -13.89 7.62 0.25
CA PHE A 563 -12.91 8.52 -0.36
C PHE A 563 -11.48 8.18 0.05
N ALA A 564 -11.29 7.78 1.32
CA ALA A 564 -9.98 7.49 1.87
C ALA A 564 -9.45 6.20 1.25
N TRP A 565 -10.27 5.14 1.24
CA TRP A 565 -9.91 3.88 0.58
C TRP A 565 -9.59 4.07 -0.90
N LEU A 566 -10.42 4.81 -1.64
CA LEU A 566 -10.20 5.10 -3.06
C LEU A 566 -8.90 5.85 -3.33
N ALA A 567 -8.49 6.75 -2.44
CA ALA A 567 -7.28 7.51 -2.66
C ALA A 567 -6.04 6.61 -2.70
N PHE A 568 -6.05 5.51 -1.93
CA PHE A 568 -5.00 4.50 -1.95
C PHE A 568 -5.24 3.40 -3.00
N HIS A 569 -6.51 3.10 -3.31
CA HIS A 569 -6.90 2.03 -4.24
C HIS A 569 -7.88 2.54 -5.32
N PRO A 570 -7.43 3.39 -6.25
CA PRO A 570 -8.32 4.03 -7.23
C PRO A 570 -8.96 3.03 -8.21
N GLN A 571 -8.34 1.86 -8.39
CA GLN A 571 -8.86 0.77 -9.22
C GLN A 571 -9.66 -0.26 -8.42
N THR A 572 -9.98 0.01 -7.14
CA THR A 572 -10.67 -0.95 -6.28
C THR A 572 -11.97 -1.43 -6.90
N GLU A 573 -12.14 -2.75 -6.90
CA GLU A 573 -13.46 -3.34 -7.07
C GLU A 573 -14.35 -2.98 -5.89
N LEU A 574 -15.65 -2.92 -6.11
CA LEU A 574 -16.64 -2.64 -5.07
C LEU A 574 -17.70 -3.75 -5.06
N PHE A 575 -17.85 -4.41 -3.92
CA PHE A 575 -18.97 -5.29 -3.65
C PHE A 575 -20.09 -4.49 -2.98
N ALA A 576 -21.14 -4.21 -3.75
CA ALA A 576 -22.30 -3.39 -3.37
C ALA A 576 -23.62 -4.07 -3.79
N PRO A 577 -24.78 -3.66 -3.24
CA PRO A 577 -26.08 -4.11 -3.74
C PRO A 577 -26.27 -3.68 -5.20
N GLU A 578 -26.99 -4.48 -5.99
CA GLU A 578 -27.36 -4.14 -7.39
C GLU A 578 -28.25 -2.89 -7.51
#